data_AF-A0A9P5V1T7-F1
#
_entry.id   AF-A0A9P5V1T7-F1
#
_cell.length_a   1.000
_cell.length_b   1.000
_cell.length_c   1.000
_cell.angle_alpha   90.00
_cell.angle_beta   90.00
_cell.angle_gamma   90.00
#
_symmetry.space_group_name_H-M   'P 1'
#
loop_
_entity.id
_entity.type
_entity.pdbx_description
1 polymer ?
#
loop_
_entity_poly.entity_id
_entity_poly.type
_entity_poly.pdbx_seq_one_letter_code
_entity_poly.pdbx_strand_id
1 'polypeptide(L)'
;MSNYKQDYLAEKDIIDEKVDAERASIALEEEKNSPIPEVAAIVSNKDEPNLPVMTFRFWVMAVLFSCLLSFFNQFFWFRTHPMTLSTLVIQLIFYPFGKFMARVLPASPLNPGPFNIKEHVLVALTANCAGGTAYAVDITVIQKVFYGQDFGFLANFLLILCTQMLGFGMAEGFYGQNHGFLANWLLILTTQTLGFDMAGVFRYYFVYPAAMIWPANLVQVALLNPLHKDEDLLPGQWPRFKFF
;
A
#
# COMPACT_ATOMS: atom_id res chain seq x y z
N MET A 1 -57.29 -10.78 -26.26
CA MET A 1 -55.98 -10.61 -26.95
C MET A 1 -55.38 -9.21 -26.80
N SER A 2 -56.14 -8.20 -26.31
CA SER A 2 -55.67 -6.81 -26.17
C SER A 2 -54.72 -6.56 -24.98
N ASN A 3 -54.96 -7.18 -23.81
CA ASN A 3 -54.14 -6.92 -22.61
C ASN A 3 -52.72 -7.48 -22.70
N TYR A 4 -52.55 -8.70 -23.22
CA TYR A 4 -51.22 -9.29 -23.36
C TYR A 4 -50.26 -8.42 -24.18
N LYS A 5 -50.71 -7.86 -25.31
CA LYS A 5 -49.87 -6.99 -26.13
C LYS A 5 -49.49 -5.70 -25.39
N GLN A 6 -50.38 -5.17 -24.56
CA GLN A 6 -50.13 -4.00 -23.73
C GLN A 6 -49.08 -4.31 -22.64
N ASP A 7 -49.19 -5.46 -22.00
CA ASP A 7 -48.26 -5.93 -20.96
C ASP A 7 -46.85 -6.19 -21.53
N TYR A 8 -46.77 -6.81 -22.71
CA TYR A 8 -45.49 -7.02 -23.41
C TYR A 8 -44.82 -5.71 -23.84
N LEU A 9 -45.60 -4.70 -24.26
CA LEU A 9 -45.06 -3.39 -24.62
C LEU A 9 -44.56 -2.66 -23.37
N ALA A 10 -45.30 -2.71 -22.26
CA ALA A 10 -44.86 -2.13 -21.00
C ALA A 10 -43.58 -2.80 -20.45
N GLU A 11 -43.48 -4.13 -20.52
CA GLU A 11 -42.27 -4.85 -20.11
C GLU A 11 -41.07 -4.52 -21.02
N LYS A 12 -41.30 -4.38 -22.32
CA LYS A 12 -40.27 -3.96 -23.27
C LYS A 12 -39.79 -2.53 -23.00
N ASP A 13 -40.71 -1.60 -22.74
CA ASP A 13 -40.37 -0.21 -22.42
C ASP A 13 -39.53 -0.11 -21.13
N ILE A 14 -39.84 -0.93 -20.11
CA ILE A 14 -39.05 -1.03 -18.87
C ILE A 14 -37.64 -1.59 -19.13
N ILE A 15 -37.51 -2.56 -20.04
CA ILE A 15 -36.21 -3.14 -20.41
C ILE A 15 -35.39 -2.12 -21.20
N ASP A 16 -36.00 -1.44 -22.17
CA ASP A 16 -35.34 -0.42 -22.99
C ASP A 16 -34.87 0.77 -22.11
N GLU A 17 -35.69 1.22 -21.14
CA GLU A 17 -35.31 2.26 -20.17
C GLU A 17 -34.13 1.84 -19.28
N LYS A 18 -34.11 0.57 -18.83
CA LYS A 18 -32.97 0.03 -18.06
C LYS A 18 -31.70 -0.04 -18.90
N VAL A 19 -31.80 -0.45 -20.15
CA VAL A 19 -30.66 -0.54 -21.08
C VAL A 19 -30.11 0.86 -21.41
N ASP A 20 -30.99 1.85 -21.57
CA ASP A 20 -30.57 3.24 -21.82
C ASP A 20 -29.94 3.87 -20.57
N ALA A 21 -30.48 3.59 -19.38
CA ALA A 21 -29.87 3.99 -18.10
C ALA A 21 -28.50 3.34 -17.89
N GLU A 22 -28.35 2.06 -18.24
CA GLU A 22 -27.08 1.34 -18.17
C GLU A 22 -26.06 1.92 -19.15
N ARG A 23 -26.45 2.19 -20.41
CA ARG A 23 -25.58 2.86 -21.41
C ARG A 23 -25.18 4.27 -20.99
N ALA A 24 -26.11 5.04 -20.43
CA ALA A 24 -25.81 6.37 -19.90
C ALA A 24 -24.83 6.29 -18.71
N SER A 25 -24.98 5.29 -17.84
CA SER A 25 -24.06 5.08 -16.72
C SER A 25 -22.65 4.69 -17.19
N ILE A 26 -22.54 3.84 -18.22
CA ILE A 26 -21.26 3.45 -18.84
C ILE A 26 -20.60 4.65 -19.51
N ALA A 27 -21.35 5.48 -20.26
CA ALA A 27 -20.81 6.68 -20.88
C ALA A 27 -20.29 7.70 -19.85
N LEU A 28 -20.98 7.85 -18.71
CA LEU A 28 -20.52 8.68 -17.59
C LEU A 28 -19.30 8.07 -16.85
N GLU A 29 -19.17 6.75 -16.81
CA GLU A 29 -17.99 6.07 -16.27
C GLU A 29 -16.78 6.23 -17.21
N GLU A 30 -16.98 6.20 -18.53
CA GLU A 30 -15.95 6.46 -19.54
C GLU A 30 -15.47 7.92 -19.52
N GLU A 31 -16.36 8.89 -19.34
CA GLU A 31 -16.00 10.32 -19.21
C GLU A 31 -15.15 10.58 -17.96
N LYS A 32 -15.39 9.84 -16.88
CA LYS A 32 -14.62 9.93 -15.63
C LYS A 32 -13.30 9.15 -15.68
N ASN A 33 -13.07 8.38 -16.74
CA ASN A 33 -11.91 7.51 -16.83
C ASN A 33 -10.65 8.27 -17.29
N SER A 34 -9.48 7.68 -17.07
CA SER A 34 -8.23 8.29 -17.53
C SER A 34 -8.23 8.40 -19.07
N PRO A 35 -7.75 9.53 -19.64
CA PRO A 35 -7.61 9.66 -21.10
C PRO A 35 -6.68 8.61 -21.73
N ILE A 36 -5.82 7.99 -20.92
CA ILE A 36 -4.89 6.96 -21.36
C ILE A 36 -5.54 5.58 -21.17
N PRO A 37 -5.76 4.80 -22.25
CA PRO A 37 -6.49 3.54 -22.19
C PRO A 37 -5.78 2.49 -21.33
N GLU A 38 -4.46 2.48 -21.30
CA GLU A 38 -3.68 1.56 -20.46
C GLU A 38 -3.91 1.82 -18.98
N VAL A 39 -4.04 3.09 -18.57
CA VAL A 39 -4.29 3.49 -17.18
C VAL A 39 -5.73 3.20 -16.78
N ALA A 40 -6.67 3.48 -17.69
CA ALA A 40 -8.09 3.19 -17.53
C ALA A 40 -8.39 1.69 -17.38
N ALA A 41 -7.63 0.82 -18.06
CA ALA A 41 -7.81 -0.63 -17.96
C ALA A 41 -7.30 -1.21 -16.63
N ILE A 42 -6.24 -0.60 -16.08
CA ILE A 42 -5.63 -1.08 -14.85
C ILE A 42 -6.27 -0.49 -13.61
N VAL A 43 -6.64 0.79 -13.55
CA VAL A 43 -7.19 1.44 -12.35
C VAL A 43 -8.72 1.34 -12.33
N SER A 44 -9.30 0.84 -11.24
CA SER A 44 -10.76 0.90 -11.05
C SER A 44 -11.16 2.26 -10.48
N ASN A 45 -12.17 2.89 -11.06
CA ASN A 45 -12.71 4.18 -10.59
C ASN A 45 -13.75 4.03 -9.46
N LYS A 46 -14.04 2.79 -9.04
CA LYS A 46 -15.01 2.47 -7.96
C LYS A 46 -14.26 2.36 -6.63
N ASP A 47 -14.46 3.34 -5.75
CA ASP A 47 -13.95 3.32 -4.37
C ASP A 47 -15.11 3.20 -3.36
N GLU A 48 -15.03 2.24 -2.44
CA GLU A 48 -15.99 2.05 -1.34
C GLU A 48 -15.42 2.55 0.00
N PRO A 49 -15.87 3.69 0.55
CA PRO A 49 -15.26 4.30 1.73
C PRO A 49 -15.39 3.50 3.03
N ASN A 50 -16.37 2.60 3.13
CA ASN A 50 -16.74 1.93 4.39
C ASN A 50 -16.01 0.61 4.66
N LEU A 51 -15.15 0.17 3.74
CA LEU A 51 -14.43 -1.08 3.92
C LEU A 51 -13.46 -0.99 5.12
N PRO A 52 -13.39 -2.02 5.98
CA PRO A 52 -12.51 -1.98 7.15
C PRO A 52 -11.04 -1.88 6.72
N VAL A 53 -10.34 -0.95 7.35
CA VAL A 53 -8.91 -0.68 7.18
C VAL A 53 -8.25 -0.82 8.56
N MET A 54 -6.97 -1.21 8.63
CA MET A 54 -6.22 -1.39 9.89
C MET A 54 -6.75 -2.48 10.84
N THR A 55 -7.14 -3.64 10.31
CA THR A 55 -7.54 -4.80 11.12
C THR A 55 -6.34 -5.47 11.83
N PHE A 56 -6.62 -6.44 12.70
CA PHE A 56 -5.57 -7.25 13.32
C PHE A 56 -4.67 -7.97 12.29
N ARG A 57 -5.24 -8.52 11.20
CA ARG A 57 -4.45 -9.14 10.14
C ARG A 57 -3.47 -8.17 9.50
N PHE A 58 -3.87 -6.91 9.32
CA PHE A 58 -3.04 -5.87 8.73
C PHE A 58 -1.80 -5.67 9.59
N TRP A 59 -1.97 -5.47 10.91
CA TRP A 59 -0.85 -5.24 11.82
C TRP A 59 0.13 -6.42 11.87
N VAL A 60 -0.38 -7.65 11.95
CA VAL A 60 0.45 -8.85 11.97
C VAL A 60 1.25 -8.98 10.67
N MET A 61 0.59 -8.83 9.51
CA MET A 61 1.26 -8.92 8.21
C MET A 61 2.27 -7.78 8.02
N ALA A 62 1.87 -6.54 8.31
CA ALA A 62 2.70 -5.36 8.15
C ALA A 62 3.99 -5.48 8.96
N VAL A 63 3.90 -5.86 10.25
CA VAL A 63 5.10 -6.03 11.09
C VAL A 63 5.96 -7.18 10.59
N LEU A 64 5.37 -8.37 10.38
CA LEU A 64 6.11 -9.58 9.98
C LEU A 64 6.92 -9.35 8.70
N PHE A 65 6.25 -8.87 7.65
CA PHE A 65 6.89 -8.72 6.35
C PHE A 65 7.76 -7.47 6.24
N SER A 66 7.49 -6.41 7.02
CA SER A 66 8.42 -5.29 7.13
C SER A 66 9.74 -5.72 7.76
N CYS A 67 9.68 -6.52 8.84
CA CYS A 67 10.88 -7.09 9.44
C CYS A 67 11.64 -8.00 8.46
N LEU A 68 10.94 -8.86 7.73
CA LEU A 68 11.56 -9.73 6.72
C LEU A 68 12.22 -8.93 5.60
N LEU A 69 11.52 -7.95 5.03
CA LEU A 69 12.05 -7.11 3.95
C LEU A 69 13.31 -6.35 4.39
N SER A 70 13.24 -5.68 5.54
CA SER A 70 14.36 -4.93 6.10
C SER A 70 15.56 -5.86 6.39
N PHE A 71 15.30 -7.05 6.95
CA PHE A 71 16.34 -8.04 7.19
C PHE A 71 17.04 -8.47 5.90
N PHE A 72 16.30 -8.85 4.85
CA PHE A 72 16.90 -9.29 3.60
C PHE A 72 17.70 -8.16 2.92
N ASN A 73 17.13 -6.95 2.86
CA ASN A 73 17.82 -5.81 2.28
C ASN A 73 19.11 -5.47 3.06
N GLN A 74 19.07 -5.51 4.39
CA GLN A 74 20.24 -5.27 5.22
C GLN A 74 21.27 -6.39 5.13
N PHE A 75 20.84 -7.65 5.02
CA PHE A 75 21.71 -8.81 4.90
C PHE A 75 22.54 -8.81 3.61
N PHE A 76 21.95 -8.37 2.50
CA PHE A 76 22.64 -8.28 1.22
C PHE A 76 23.44 -6.98 1.02
N TRP A 77 23.26 -5.98 1.88
CA TRP A 77 23.86 -4.66 1.74
C TRP A 77 25.39 -4.67 1.57
N PHE A 78 26.11 -5.44 2.39
CA PHE A 78 27.57 -5.52 2.34
C PHE A 78 28.13 -6.55 1.35
N ARG A 79 27.28 -7.17 0.52
CA ARG A 79 27.74 -8.11 -0.50
C ARG A 79 28.34 -7.34 -1.67
N THR A 80 29.32 -7.94 -2.34
CA THR A 80 29.93 -7.40 -3.56
C THR A 80 28.90 -7.14 -4.65
N HIS A 81 27.85 -7.96 -4.71
CA HIS A 81 26.70 -7.79 -5.59
C HIS A 81 25.43 -7.78 -4.71
N PRO A 82 25.03 -6.61 -4.20
CA PRO A 82 23.88 -6.51 -3.32
C PRO A 82 22.60 -6.82 -4.11
N MET A 83 21.77 -7.70 -3.55
CA MET A 83 20.42 -7.98 -4.05
C MET A 83 19.41 -7.23 -3.18
N THR A 84 18.67 -6.30 -3.77
CA THR A 84 17.59 -5.59 -3.08
C THR A 84 16.26 -6.26 -3.41
N LEU A 85 15.54 -6.71 -2.38
CA LEU A 85 14.18 -7.22 -2.57
C LEU A 85 13.23 -6.05 -2.78
N SER A 86 12.54 -6.07 -3.91
CA SER A 86 11.48 -5.11 -4.21
C SER A 86 10.21 -5.45 -3.44
N THR A 87 9.47 -4.41 -3.05
CA THR A 87 8.17 -4.50 -2.40
C THR A 87 7.13 -5.26 -3.25
N LEU A 88 7.26 -5.23 -4.58
CA LEU A 88 6.40 -5.98 -5.51
C LEU A 88 6.43 -7.49 -5.26
N VAL A 89 7.61 -8.03 -4.94
CA VAL A 89 7.76 -9.48 -4.68
C VAL A 89 6.99 -9.87 -3.42
N ILE A 90 7.08 -9.04 -2.38
CA ILE A 90 6.36 -9.29 -1.13
C ILE A 90 4.86 -9.02 -1.30
N GLN A 91 4.50 -8.07 -2.17
CA GLN A 91 3.11 -7.79 -2.53
C GLN A 91 2.40 -9.02 -3.11
N LEU A 92 3.09 -9.85 -3.90
CA LEU A 92 2.54 -11.14 -4.36
C LEU A 92 2.28 -12.12 -3.20
N ILE A 93 3.14 -12.12 -2.19
CA ILE A 93 3.06 -13.03 -1.04
C ILE A 93 1.96 -12.59 -0.05
N PHE A 94 1.67 -11.29 0.05
CA PHE A 94 0.61 -10.77 0.93
C PHE A 94 -0.76 -11.35 0.60
N TYR A 95 -1.08 -11.58 -0.66
CA TYR A 95 -2.39 -12.07 -1.06
C TYR A 95 -2.73 -13.47 -0.55
N PRO A 96 -1.92 -14.53 -0.84
CA PRO A 96 -2.19 -15.86 -0.32
C PRO A 96 -2.13 -15.89 1.21
N PHE A 97 -1.21 -15.12 1.82
CA PHE A 97 -1.10 -15.04 3.27
C PHE A 97 -2.32 -14.34 3.92
N GLY A 98 -2.79 -13.24 3.34
CA GLY A 98 -3.97 -12.50 3.79
C GLY A 98 -5.24 -13.34 3.68
N LYS A 99 -5.40 -14.08 2.57
CA LYS A 99 -6.50 -15.05 2.40
C LYS A 99 -6.38 -16.26 3.34
N PHE A 100 -5.17 -16.72 3.64
CA PHE A 100 -4.94 -17.77 4.64
C PHE A 100 -5.38 -17.29 6.02
N MET A 101 -4.92 -16.10 6.43
CA MET A 101 -5.28 -15.48 7.71
C MET A 101 -6.80 -15.19 7.79
N ALA A 102 -7.45 -14.84 6.68
CA ALA A 102 -8.91 -14.66 6.62
C ALA A 102 -9.70 -15.94 6.86
N ARG A 103 -9.13 -17.11 6.55
CA ARG A 103 -9.77 -18.41 6.78
C ARG A 103 -9.45 -18.99 8.16
N VAL A 104 -8.26 -18.73 8.69
CA VAL A 104 -7.79 -19.31 9.95
C VAL A 104 -8.29 -18.52 11.17
N LEU A 105 -8.44 -17.19 11.05
CA LEU A 105 -8.87 -16.39 12.20
C LEU A 105 -10.36 -16.57 12.52
N PRO A 106 -10.71 -16.65 13.82
CA PRO A 106 -12.10 -16.71 14.25
C PRO A 106 -12.83 -15.42 13.84
N ALA A 107 -14.13 -15.56 13.54
CA ALA A 107 -15.00 -14.42 13.23
C ALA A 107 -14.96 -13.34 14.33
N SER A 108 -15.28 -12.10 13.95
CA SER A 108 -15.32 -10.85 14.73
C SER A 108 -15.16 -10.97 16.27
N PRO A 109 -14.23 -10.19 16.90
CA PRO A 109 -13.65 -8.93 16.39
C PRO A 109 -12.34 -9.07 15.61
N LEU A 110 -11.69 -10.24 15.64
CA LEU A 110 -10.37 -10.43 15.02
C LEU A 110 -10.42 -10.52 13.48
N ASN A 111 -11.56 -10.94 12.95
CA ASN A 111 -11.80 -11.14 11.52
C ASN A 111 -13.14 -10.50 11.10
N PRO A 112 -13.15 -9.18 10.82
CA PRO A 112 -14.38 -8.44 10.52
C PRO A 112 -14.92 -8.71 9.11
N GLY A 113 -14.10 -9.22 8.19
CA GLY A 113 -14.50 -9.44 6.81
C GLY A 113 -13.43 -10.14 5.96
N PRO A 114 -13.75 -10.46 4.70
CA PRO A 114 -12.80 -11.04 3.76
C PRO A 114 -11.60 -10.11 3.53
N PHE A 115 -10.49 -10.68 3.09
CA PHE A 115 -9.28 -9.90 2.79
C PHE A 115 -9.55 -8.92 1.65
N ASN A 116 -9.38 -7.63 1.94
CA ASN A 116 -9.74 -6.54 1.04
C ASN A 116 -8.51 -5.91 0.36
N ILE A 117 -8.71 -5.31 -0.81
CA ILE A 117 -7.67 -4.58 -1.55
C ILE A 117 -7.05 -3.45 -0.72
N LYS A 118 -7.84 -2.74 0.11
CA LYS A 118 -7.33 -1.66 0.97
C LYS A 118 -6.37 -2.16 2.03
N GLU A 119 -6.66 -3.31 2.65
CA GLU A 119 -5.74 -3.93 3.61
C GLU A 119 -4.45 -4.35 2.91
N HIS A 120 -4.53 -4.96 1.72
CA HIS A 120 -3.35 -5.34 0.94
C HIS A 120 -2.48 -4.13 0.58
N VAL A 121 -3.09 -3.07 0.01
CA VAL A 121 -2.39 -1.81 -0.33
C VAL A 121 -1.68 -1.24 0.90
N LEU A 122 -2.36 -1.22 2.05
CA LEU A 122 -1.80 -0.65 3.27
C LEU A 122 -0.61 -1.46 3.80
N VAL A 123 -0.67 -2.79 3.72
CA VAL A 123 0.49 -3.64 4.07
C VAL A 123 1.66 -3.37 3.12
N ALA A 124 1.40 -3.24 1.82
CA ALA A 124 2.44 -2.94 0.83
C ALA A 124 3.10 -1.57 1.03
N LEU A 125 2.30 -0.55 1.33
CA LEU A 125 2.79 0.78 1.68
C LEU A 125 3.68 0.73 2.93
N THR A 126 3.21 0.06 3.99
CA THR A 126 3.96 -0.05 5.25
C THR A 126 5.29 -0.77 5.05
N ALA A 127 5.28 -1.88 4.30
CA ALA A 127 6.50 -2.61 3.97
C ALA A 127 7.48 -1.76 3.14
N ASN A 128 6.98 -0.96 2.19
CA ASN A 128 7.81 -0.05 1.39
C ASN A 128 8.56 0.94 2.27
N CYS A 129 7.87 1.56 3.23
CA CYS A 129 8.48 2.52 4.15
C CYS A 129 9.52 1.88 5.08
N ALA A 130 9.34 0.61 5.46
CA ALA A 130 10.24 -0.10 6.36
C ALA A 130 11.42 -0.81 5.66
N GLY A 131 11.38 -0.96 4.33
CA GLY A 131 12.37 -1.73 3.57
C GLY A 131 13.73 -1.06 3.40
N GLY A 132 13.88 0.20 3.83
CA GLY A 132 15.13 0.96 3.72
C GLY A 132 16.22 0.48 4.69
N THR A 133 17.47 0.58 4.26
CA THR A 133 18.66 0.32 5.10
C THR A 133 19.14 1.61 5.78
N ALA A 134 19.54 1.51 7.05
CA ALA A 134 20.00 2.67 7.81
C ALA A 134 21.47 2.98 7.49
N TYR A 135 21.76 4.19 7.01
CA TYR A 135 23.12 4.64 6.68
C TYR A 135 24.13 4.47 7.82
N ALA A 136 23.70 4.65 9.07
CA ALA A 136 24.58 4.52 10.23
C ALA A 136 25.14 3.12 10.46
N VAL A 137 24.57 2.09 9.82
CA VAL A 137 25.14 0.74 9.85
C VAL A 137 26.56 0.74 9.25
N ASP A 138 26.78 1.52 8.18
CA ASP A 138 28.11 1.61 7.55
C ASP A 138 29.16 2.17 8.52
N ILE A 139 28.78 3.17 9.33
CA ILE A 139 29.67 3.75 10.35
C ILE A 139 30.09 2.68 11.36
N THR A 140 29.13 1.91 11.88
CA THR A 140 29.42 0.86 12.88
C THR A 140 30.31 -0.25 12.31
N VAL A 141 30.09 -0.65 11.05
CA VAL A 141 30.88 -1.69 10.39
C VAL A 141 32.28 -1.19 10.09
N ILE A 142 32.44 0.05 9.63
CA ILE A 142 33.76 0.64 9.37
C ILE A 142 34.57 0.75 10.66
N GLN A 143 33.97 1.21 11.77
CA GLN A 143 34.64 1.29 13.07
C GLN A 143 35.14 -0.08 13.55
N LYS A 144 34.32 -1.12 13.39
CA LYS A 144 34.67 -2.49 13.75
C LYS A 144 35.77 -3.08 12.88
N VAL A 145 35.66 -2.93 11.56
CA VAL A 145 36.56 -3.60 10.58
C VAL A 145 37.88 -2.86 10.39
N PHE A 146 37.85 -1.53 10.27
CA PHE A 146 39.06 -0.75 9.96
C PHE A 146 39.77 -0.21 11.20
N TYR A 147 39.05 0.13 12.26
CA TYR A 147 39.62 0.72 13.48
C TYR A 147 39.74 -0.26 14.64
N GLY A 148 39.20 -1.49 14.51
CA GLY A 148 39.24 -2.51 15.56
C GLY A 148 38.48 -2.11 16.83
N GLN A 149 37.59 -1.12 16.76
CA GLN A 149 36.81 -0.62 17.89
C GLN A 149 35.42 -1.24 17.88
N ASP A 150 35.14 -2.04 18.91
CA ASP A 150 33.83 -2.65 19.15
C ASP A 150 33.15 -2.01 20.35
N PHE A 151 32.19 -1.11 20.08
CA PHE A 151 31.41 -0.42 21.12
C PHE A 151 30.30 -1.29 21.74
N GLY A 152 30.07 -2.50 21.21
CA GLY A 152 29.02 -3.42 21.64
C GLY A 152 27.65 -3.14 21.00
N PHE A 153 26.71 -4.07 21.18
CA PHE A 153 25.38 -4.00 20.55
C PHE A 153 24.60 -2.75 20.94
N LEU A 154 24.50 -2.45 22.25
CA LEU A 154 23.69 -1.34 22.74
C LEU A 154 24.22 0.00 22.24
N ALA A 155 25.55 0.22 22.25
CA ALA A 155 26.13 1.46 21.76
C ALA A 155 25.92 1.63 20.25
N ASN A 156 26.08 0.57 19.46
CA ASN A 156 25.82 0.61 18.01
C ASN A 156 24.33 0.83 17.70
N PHE A 157 23.44 0.18 18.45
CA PHE A 157 21.99 0.38 18.32
C PHE A 157 21.59 1.82 18.67
N LEU A 158 22.10 2.35 19.79
CA LEU A 158 21.89 3.73 20.18
C LEU A 158 22.50 4.71 19.19
N LEU A 159 23.67 4.42 18.62
CA LEU A 159 24.27 5.25 17.56
C LEU A 159 23.37 5.31 16.34
N ILE A 160 22.89 4.16 15.86
CA ILE A 160 21.97 4.09 14.72
C ILE A 160 20.70 4.87 15.04
N LEU A 161 20.09 4.65 16.21
CA LEU A 161 18.91 5.39 16.64
C LEU A 161 19.18 6.90 16.71
N CYS A 162 20.31 7.31 17.29
CA CYS A 162 20.75 8.71 17.37
C CYS A 162 20.91 9.32 15.98
N THR A 163 21.44 8.61 14.98
CA THR A 163 21.57 9.18 13.62
C THR A 163 20.22 9.50 12.97
N GLN A 164 19.16 8.78 13.34
CA GLN A 164 17.79 9.10 12.91
C GLN A 164 17.22 10.32 13.65
N MET A 165 17.81 10.68 14.80
CA MET A 165 17.44 11.86 15.59
C MET A 165 18.36 13.08 15.37
N LEU A 166 19.57 12.88 14.81
CA LEU A 166 20.66 13.85 14.80
C LEU A 166 20.35 15.13 14.01
N GLY A 167 19.55 15.02 12.94
CA GLY A 167 19.10 16.16 12.15
C GLY A 167 18.35 17.23 12.96
N PHE A 168 17.72 16.85 14.08
CA PHE A 168 16.94 17.76 14.93
C PHE A 168 17.76 18.30 16.11
N GLY A 169 18.69 17.51 16.67
CA GLY A 169 19.59 17.97 17.72
C GLY A 169 20.60 19.03 17.25
N MET A 170 21.01 19.01 15.98
CA MET A 170 21.83 20.09 15.42
C MET A 170 21.08 21.42 15.32
N ALA A 171 19.76 21.40 15.04
CA ALA A 171 18.95 22.61 15.00
C ALA A 171 18.87 23.29 16.39
N GLU A 172 18.76 22.53 17.48
CA GLU A 172 18.81 23.07 18.85
C GLU A 172 20.11 23.84 19.12
N GLY A 173 21.24 23.34 18.61
CA GLY A 173 22.54 24.00 18.72
C GLY A 173 22.65 25.32 17.94
N PHE A 174 21.99 25.43 16.79
CA PHE A 174 21.98 26.66 15.98
C PHE A 174 21.03 27.74 16.53
N TYR A 175 19.89 27.34 17.11
CA TYR A 175 18.86 28.28 17.57
C TYR A 175 18.89 28.56 19.08
N GLY A 176 19.77 27.90 19.84
CA GLY A 176 19.94 28.14 21.28
C GLY A 176 18.71 27.81 22.14
N GLN A 177 17.80 26.97 21.62
CA GLN A 177 16.63 26.50 22.35
C GLN A 177 16.74 25.01 22.64
N ASN A 178 16.60 24.66 23.92
CA ASN A 178 16.49 23.27 24.37
C ASN A 178 15.01 22.89 24.42
N HIS A 179 14.51 22.16 23.42
CA HIS A 179 13.12 21.68 23.42
C HIS A 179 12.97 20.37 24.22
N GLY A 180 14.09 19.72 24.56
CA GLY A 180 14.12 18.50 25.37
C GLY A 180 13.83 17.24 24.56
N PHE A 181 14.13 16.06 25.12
CA PHE A 181 14.07 14.78 24.39
C PHE A 181 12.68 14.51 23.76
N LEU A 182 11.61 14.73 24.52
CA LEU A 182 10.25 14.44 24.05
C LEU A 182 9.83 15.33 22.89
N ALA A 183 10.20 16.62 22.90
CA ALA A 183 9.84 17.53 21.81
C ALA A 183 10.58 17.16 20.52
N ASN A 184 11.86 16.81 20.60
CA ASN A 184 12.63 16.31 19.45
C ASN A 184 12.06 14.99 18.92
N TRP A 185 11.67 14.08 19.82
CA TRP A 185 11.08 12.81 19.43
C TRP A 185 9.72 12.98 18.74
N LEU A 186 8.86 13.87 19.26
CA LEU A 186 7.61 14.23 18.61
C LEU A 186 7.83 14.91 17.27
N LEU A 187 8.82 15.80 17.16
CA LEU A 187 9.20 16.44 15.89
C LEU A 187 9.58 15.41 14.84
N ILE A 188 10.43 14.43 15.20
CA ILE A 188 10.80 13.34 14.29
C ILE A 188 9.56 12.61 13.81
N LEU A 189 8.66 12.20 14.71
CA LEU A 189 7.41 11.55 14.32
C LEU A 189 6.59 12.41 13.37
N THR A 190 6.44 13.70 13.65
CA THR A 190 5.67 14.60 12.78
C THR A 190 6.30 14.76 11.40
N THR A 191 7.63 14.79 11.28
CA THR A 191 8.28 14.88 9.96
C THR A 191 8.14 13.62 9.14
N GLN A 192 8.12 12.45 9.79
CA GLN A 192 7.88 11.18 9.11
C GLN A 192 6.42 11.02 8.68
N THR A 193 5.47 11.62 9.40
CA THR A 193 4.04 11.62 8.99
C THR A 193 3.68 12.74 8.02
N LEU A 194 4.44 13.84 7.99
CA LEU A 194 4.16 15.01 7.14
C LEU A 194 3.97 14.64 5.67
N GLY A 195 4.77 13.71 5.15
CA GLY A 195 4.62 13.24 3.77
C GLY A 195 3.25 12.62 3.48
N PHE A 196 2.72 11.83 4.43
CA PHE A 196 1.39 11.23 4.32
C PHE A 196 0.27 12.26 4.52
N ASP A 197 0.46 13.21 5.44
CA ASP A 197 -0.49 14.28 5.71
C ASP A 197 -0.63 15.21 4.48
N MET A 198 0.50 15.55 3.86
CA MET A 198 0.55 16.37 2.65
C MET A 198 -0.10 15.64 1.46
N ALA A 199 0.14 14.34 1.31
CA ALA A 199 -0.55 13.53 0.30
C ALA A 199 -2.07 13.56 0.48
N GLY A 200 -2.56 13.54 1.73
CA GLY A 200 -3.99 13.66 2.05
C GLY A 200 -4.59 15.01 1.65
N VAL A 201 -3.90 16.12 1.93
CA VAL A 201 -4.37 17.48 1.58
C VAL A 201 -4.36 17.69 0.07
N PHE A 202 -3.28 17.29 -0.61
CA PHE A 202 -3.14 17.48 -2.06
C PHE A 202 -3.79 16.40 -2.91
N ARG A 203 -4.49 15.41 -2.32
CA ARG A 203 -5.20 14.38 -3.09
C ARG A 203 -6.17 14.95 -4.12
N TYR A 204 -6.76 16.11 -3.82
CA TYR A 204 -7.67 16.78 -4.77
C TYR A 204 -6.96 17.23 -6.05
N TYR A 205 -5.70 17.61 -5.94
CA TYR A 205 -4.91 18.06 -7.08
C TYR A 205 -4.13 16.92 -7.73
N PHE A 206 -3.63 15.95 -6.97
CA PHE A 206 -2.73 14.91 -7.47
C PHE A 206 -3.38 13.55 -7.76
N VAL A 207 -4.57 13.28 -7.25
CA VAL A 207 -5.22 11.96 -7.34
C VAL A 207 -6.54 12.00 -8.11
N TYR A 208 -7.41 12.99 -7.88
CA TYR A 208 -8.70 13.05 -8.58
C TYR A 208 -8.63 13.47 -10.07
N PRO A 209 -7.70 14.34 -10.52
CA PRO A 209 -7.64 14.69 -11.94
C PRO A 209 -7.15 13.51 -12.77
N ALA A 210 -7.96 13.07 -13.74
CA ALA A 210 -7.71 11.91 -14.60
C ALA A 210 -6.42 12.01 -15.46
N ALA A 211 -5.88 13.23 -15.60
CA ALA A 211 -4.64 13.52 -16.31
C ALA A 211 -3.36 13.27 -15.47
N MET A 212 -3.47 13.14 -14.15
CA MET A 212 -2.32 12.91 -13.26
C MET A 212 -1.99 11.43 -13.20
N ILE A 213 -0.75 11.07 -13.58
CA ILE A 213 -0.31 9.68 -13.66
C ILE A 213 0.99 9.50 -12.87
N TRP A 214 1.06 8.38 -12.13
CA TRP A 214 2.20 8.00 -11.31
C TRP A 214 2.78 6.66 -11.81
N PRO A 215 3.67 6.65 -12.81
CA PRO A 215 4.11 5.42 -13.48
C PRO A 215 4.68 4.36 -12.54
N ALA A 216 5.42 4.78 -11.50
CA ALA A 216 5.97 3.88 -10.49
C ALA A 216 4.87 3.14 -9.68
N ASN A 217 3.74 3.81 -9.43
CA ASN A 217 2.62 3.24 -8.69
C ASN A 217 1.70 2.42 -9.59
N LEU A 218 1.64 2.71 -10.90
CA LEU A 218 0.85 1.93 -11.86
C LEU A 218 1.26 0.45 -11.86
N VAL A 219 2.55 0.15 -11.71
CA VAL A 219 3.03 -1.25 -11.63
C VAL A 219 2.47 -1.97 -10.41
N GLN A 220 2.40 -1.29 -9.26
CA GLN A 220 1.83 -1.85 -8.03
C GLN A 220 0.31 -2.07 -8.17
N VAL A 221 -0.39 -1.12 -8.78
CA VAL A 221 -1.85 -1.17 -9.00
C VAL A 221 -2.23 -2.24 -10.03
N ALA A 222 -1.47 -2.33 -11.13
CA ALA A 222 -1.64 -3.36 -12.14
C ALA A 222 -1.45 -4.78 -11.57
N LEU A 223 -0.66 -4.93 -10.50
CA LEU A 223 -0.51 -6.20 -9.79
C LEU A 223 -1.67 -6.47 -8.81
N LEU A 224 -2.19 -5.44 -8.12
CA LEU A 224 -3.25 -5.60 -7.12
C LEU A 224 -4.62 -5.87 -7.71
N ASN A 225 -4.93 -5.23 -8.84
CA ASN A 225 -6.27 -5.28 -9.41
C ASN A 225 -6.64 -6.68 -9.92
N PRO A 226 -5.79 -7.41 -10.66
CA PRO A 226 -6.07 -8.80 -11.01
C PRO A 226 -6.22 -9.73 -9.81
N LEU A 227 -5.53 -9.46 -8.69
CA LEU A 227 -5.62 -10.28 -7.48
C LEU A 227 -6.97 -10.13 -6.77
N HIS A 228 -7.58 -8.95 -6.79
CA HIS A 228 -8.85 -8.67 -6.10
C HIS A 228 -10.06 -8.50 -7.01
N LYS A 229 -9.89 -8.46 -8.34
CA LYS A 229 -11.01 -8.61 -9.27
C LYS A 229 -11.56 -10.03 -9.13
N ASP A 230 -12.77 -10.13 -8.61
CA ASP A 230 -13.58 -11.31 -8.80
C ASP A 230 -14.11 -11.23 -10.23
N GLU A 231 -13.45 -11.92 -11.16
CA GLU A 231 -14.08 -12.20 -12.46
C GLU A 231 -15.30 -13.10 -12.18
N ASP A 232 -16.45 -12.81 -12.81
CA ASP A 232 -17.65 -13.65 -12.83
C ASP A 232 -17.36 -14.97 -13.56
N LEU A 233 -16.45 -15.77 -13.01
CA LEU A 233 -16.06 -17.06 -13.54
C LEU A 233 -17.09 -18.09 -13.08
N LEU A 234 -17.57 -18.87 -14.04
CA LEU A 234 -18.42 -20.03 -13.76
C LEU A 234 -17.73 -20.93 -12.72
N PRO A 235 -18.48 -21.52 -11.76
CA PRO A 235 -17.91 -22.32 -10.69
C PRO A 235 -17.06 -23.47 -11.27
N GLY A 236 -15.74 -23.40 -11.05
CA GLY A 236 -14.76 -24.38 -11.54
C GLY A 236 -13.72 -23.85 -12.53
N GLN A 237 -13.82 -22.60 -12.99
CA GLN A 237 -12.79 -21.98 -13.83
C GLN A 237 -11.77 -21.22 -12.98
N TRP A 238 -10.48 -21.53 -13.18
CA TRP A 238 -9.37 -20.79 -12.56
C TRP A 238 -8.91 -19.68 -13.52
N PRO A 239 -8.81 -18.41 -13.08
CA PRO A 239 -8.34 -17.35 -13.95
C PRO A 239 -6.85 -17.55 -14.22
N ARG A 240 -6.48 -17.61 -15.50
CA ARG A 240 -5.10 -17.73 -15.97
C ARG A 240 -4.21 -16.63 -15.38
N PHE A 241 -4.75 -15.45 -15.12
CA PHE A 241 -4.01 -14.28 -14.60
C PHE A 241 -3.83 -14.26 -13.07
N LYS A 242 -4.34 -15.25 -12.31
CA LYS A 242 -4.17 -15.28 -10.85
C LYS A 242 -2.83 -15.86 -10.39
N PHE A 243 -2.06 -16.44 -11.31
CA PHE A 243 -0.79 -17.12 -11.03
C PHE A 243 0.38 -16.66 -11.91
N PHE A 244 0.14 -15.84 -12.92
CA PHE A 244 1.17 -15.28 -13.80
C PHE A 244 1.25 -13.77 -13.62
#